data_AF-A0A8T2WV47-F1
#
_entry.id   AF-A0A8T2WV47-F1
#
_cell.length_a   1.000
_cell.length_b   1.000
_cell.length_c   1.000
_cell.angle_alpha   90.00
_cell.angle_beta   90.00
_cell.angle_gamma   90.00
#
_symmetry.space_group_name_H-M   'P 1'
#
loop_
_entity.id
_entity.type
_entity.pdbx_description
1 polymer ?
#
loop_
_entity_poly.entity_id
_entity_poly.type
_entity_poly.pdbx_seq_one_letter_code
_entity_poly.pdbx_strand_id
1 'polypeptide(L)'
;MQRLISLRSKSNSLKSLFNPLKSPQKHSISADWSSCFHQSWSLIASKGCFSRVFSYGLWPSCAKMKNFDKNQGFVRRFSSEAQRESIEYDVVIVGAGPAGLSAAIRLKQLCSEKGVDLSVCVVEKGPEVGAHILSGNVFEPRALDELLPNWKEEEAPINVPVSSDKFWFLTKDRAFSLPCPFDNKGNYVISLSQLVRWMGIKAEEFGVEIYPGFAASEILYDANDSVVGIGTNDMGIAKDGSKKDTFQRGVELKGRVTLLAEGCRGSLSEKLIKKYKLREKGHAQHQTYALGIKEVWEIDESKHKPGAVLHTIGWPLDQKTYGGSFLYHMKDRQVSIGLVVALNYHNPYLNPYEEFQKFKHHPAIRPLLEGGTVIQYGARTLNEGGIQSIPYPVFSGGAIIGCSAGFLNVPKIKGTHTAMKSGMLAAEAAFGSLREGTSLKSYWETLRSSWIWDELHQARNYRPAFEYGVIPGMAISALERYILKGRSPFTLKHGKPDHESTNAARLHSPIEYRKPDGVFSFDVPTSLHRFVNIHFDYSVQLSFNFCWVDSLVVFQDGYHGDAIIVDFSLSTFPRPCPPFK
;
A
#
# COMPACT_ATOMS: atom_id res chain seq x y z
N MET A 1 -50.56 41.00 6.65
CA MET A 1 -51.68 41.74 7.27
C MET A 1 -51.17 43.05 7.87
N GLN A 2 -52.06 43.95 8.29
CA GLN A 2 -51.72 45.33 8.69
C GLN A 2 -51.28 45.44 10.15
N ARG A 3 -50.22 46.24 10.40
CA ARG A 3 -50.08 47.36 11.38
C ARG A 3 -48.57 47.58 11.63
N LEU A 4 -47.98 48.75 11.36
CA LEU A 4 -48.18 50.09 11.98
C LEU A 4 -47.78 50.06 13.48
N ILE A 5 -46.97 50.97 14.04
CA ILE A 5 -46.41 52.27 13.59
C ILE A 5 -45.11 52.53 14.43
N SER A 6 -43.96 53.00 13.91
CA SER A 6 -43.56 54.41 13.64
C SER A 6 -43.36 55.29 14.91
N LEU A 7 -42.40 56.24 15.07
CA LEU A 7 -41.46 56.93 14.16
C LEU A 7 -40.35 57.70 14.95
N ARG A 8 -39.13 57.88 14.36
CA ARG A 8 -38.15 59.01 14.53
C ARG A 8 -37.56 59.32 15.94
N SER A 9 -36.36 59.88 16.15
CA SER A 9 -35.19 60.31 15.33
C SER A 9 -33.94 60.48 16.28
N LYS A 10 -32.82 61.22 16.11
CA LYS A 10 -32.41 62.31 15.18
C LYS A 10 -30.86 62.54 15.15
N SER A 11 -30.23 62.32 13.99
CA SER A 11 -29.02 62.98 13.41
C SER A 11 -27.82 63.52 14.24
N ASN A 12 -26.62 63.05 13.85
CA ASN A 12 -25.39 63.80 13.50
C ASN A 12 -24.28 64.19 14.52
N SER A 13 -23.03 63.87 14.09
CA SER A 13 -21.72 64.49 14.41
C SER A 13 -21.07 64.13 15.77
N LEU A 14 -19.74 64.17 15.98
CA LEU A 14 -18.62 64.79 15.23
C LEU A 14 -17.30 63.95 15.24
N LYS A 15 -16.52 64.11 14.15
CA LYS A 15 -15.20 63.59 13.71
C LYS A 15 -14.03 63.37 14.72
N SER A 16 -13.07 62.53 14.26
CA SER A 16 -11.59 62.75 14.17
C SER A 16 -10.63 61.90 15.04
N LEU A 17 -9.34 61.89 14.63
CA LEU A 17 -8.17 61.11 15.11
C LEU A 17 -8.18 59.61 14.68
N PHE A 18 -7.11 59.00 14.12
CA PHE A 18 -5.72 59.40 13.82
C PHE A 18 -5.26 58.96 12.39
N ASN A 19 -4.04 59.35 11.98
CA ASN A 19 -3.43 59.09 10.66
C ASN A 19 -2.87 57.66 10.49
N PRO A 20 -2.72 57.16 9.23
CA PRO A 20 -2.02 55.91 8.93
C PRO A 20 -0.48 56.08 8.90
N LEU A 21 0.25 55.01 9.23
CA LEU A 21 1.71 54.92 9.06
C LEU A 21 2.11 53.82 8.07
N LYS A 22 3.32 53.96 7.52
CA LYS A 22 3.79 53.26 6.32
C LYS A 22 4.53 51.95 6.63
N SER A 23 4.66 51.11 5.60
CA SER A 23 5.62 50.02 5.53
C SER A 23 7.08 50.48 5.54
N PRO A 24 8.00 49.66 6.05
CA PRO A 24 9.40 49.62 5.63
C PRO A 24 9.62 48.60 4.49
N GLN A 25 10.79 48.63 3.86
CA GLN A 25 11.09 47.91 2.61
C GLN A 25 11.82 46.56 2.83
N LYS A 26 11.86 45.76 1.75
CA LYS A 26 12.78 44.63 1.61
C LYS A 26 14.24 45.10 1.70
N HIS A 27 15.10 44.32 2.36
CA HIS A 27 16.51 44.25 2.01
C HIS A 27 16.95 42.78 1.93
N SER A 28 17.78 42.46 0.94
CA SER A 28 18.36 41.15 0.71
C SER A 28 19.74 41.04 1.34
N ILE A 29 20.00 39.98 2.09
CA ILE A 29 21.34 39.57 2.51
C ILE A 29 21.49 38.08 2.24
N SER A 30 22.51 37.73 1.45
CA SER A 30 23.02 36.36 1.28
C SER A 30 24.11 36.10 2.33
N ALA A 31 24.11 34.92 2.93
CA ALA A 31 25.20 34.46 3.79
C ALA A 31 25.35 32.93 3.69
N ASP A 32 26.55 32.49 3.32
CA ASP A 32 26.94 31.08 3.40
C ASP A 32 26.95 30.58 4.85
N TRP A 33 26.51 29.35 5.05
CA TRP A 33 26.74 28.59 6.29
C TRP A 33 27.28 27.19 5.95
N SER A 34 28.53 27.16 5.50
CA SER A 34 29.36 25.96 5.59
C SER A 34 30.18 25.98 6.89
N SER A 35 30.66 24.82 7.31
CA SER A 35 31.41 24.58 8.56
C SER A 35 30.66 24.82 9.89
N CYS A 36 30.08 23.76 10.44
CA CYS A 36 30.05 23.50 11.89
C CYS A 36 29.56 22.06 12.16
N PHE A 37 30.49 21.12 12.37
CA PHE A 37 30.34 19.87 13.17
C PHE A 37 31.55 18.94 12.89
N HIS A 38 32.64 19.14 13.64
CA HIS A 38 33.76 18.19 13.76
C HIS A 38 34.48 18.46 15.09
N GLN A 39 35.06 17.42 15.68
CA GLN A 39 35.52 17.36 17.09
C GLN A 39 34.34 17.37 18.08
N SER A 40 34.31 16.61 19.18
CA SER A 40 35.26 15.64 19.76
C SER A 40 34.52 14.27 19.89
N TRP A 41 35.13 13.08 20.03
CA TRP A 41 36.00 12.61 21.12
C TRP A 41 36.85 11.41 20.68
N SER A 42 38.13 11.36 21.09
CA SER A 42 38.91 10.09 21.17
C SER A 42 40.14 10.25 22.07
N LEU A 43 40.74 9.12 22.45
CA LEU A 43 42.04 8.96 23.15
C LEU A 43 42.13 9.46 24.62
N ILE A 44 41.99 8.50 25.55
CA ILE A 44 42.85 8.44 26.75
C ILE A 44 43.58 7.09 26.69
N ALA A 45 44.91 7.12 26.73
CA ALA A 45 45.75 5.91 26.75
C ALA A 45 47.10 6.17 27.43
N SER A 46 47.69 5.08 27.95
CA SER A 46 49.02 4.99 28.58
C SER A 46 49.21 5.66 29.95
N LYS A 47 49.49 4.84 30.98
CA LYS A 47 50.83 4.67 31.58
C LYS A 47 50.82 3.51 32.57
N GLY A 48 51.88 2.71 32.59
CA GLY A 48 52.06 1.53 33.44
C GLY A 48 53.02 0.54 32.78
N CYS A 49 54.04 0.08 33.51
CA CYS A 49 55.13 -0.75 32.97
C CYS A 49 55.58 -1.79 34.03
N PHE A 50 56.56 -2.62 33.67
CA PHE A 50 57.14 -3.76 34.41
C PHE A 50 56.29 -5.04 34.49
N SER A 51 56.84 -6.26 34.59
CA SER A 51 58.11 -6.82 34.04
C SER A 51 58.23 -8.32 34.38
N ARG A 52 58.99 -9.11 33.59
CA ARG A 52 59.67 -10.38 33.98
C ARG A 52 58.77 -11.59 34.35
N VAL A 53 59.25 -12.86 34.38
CA VAL A 53 60.20 -13.61 33.52
C VAL A 53 60.13 -15.13 33.87
N PHE A 54 60.24 -16.04 32.89
CA PHE A 54 60.50 -17.51 33.04
C PHE A 54 59.44 -18.34 33.85
N SER A 55 59.51 -19.68 33.97
CA SER A 55 59.83 -20.80 33.05
C SER A 55 59.59 -22.14 33.79
N TYR A 56 59.54 -23.26 33.07
CA TYR A 56 59.39 -24.66 33.56
C TYR A 56 58.04 -24.99 34.24
N GLY A 57 57.47 -26.19 34.17
CA GLY A 57 57.79 -27.37 33.36
C GLY A 57 58.00 -28.65 34.19
N LEU A 58 57.02 -29.57 34.23
CA LEU A 58 57.19 -30.97 34.67
C LEU A 58 56.01 -31.87 34.22
N TRP A 59 56.37 -33.09 33.79
CA TRP A 59 55.55 -34.29 33.56
C TRP A 59 56.27 -35.45 34.31
N PRO A 60 55.75 -36.69 34.43
CA PRO A 60 54.52 -37.26 33.85
C PRO A 60 53.64 -38.06 34.84
N SER A 61 52.50 -38.54 34.37
CA SER A 61 52.03 -39.92 34.65
C SER A 61 51.06 -40.37 33.55
N CYS A 62 51.04 -41.66 33.21
CA CYS A 62 50.32 -42.17 32.03
C CYS A 62 49.50 -43.42 32.35
N ALA A 63 48.20 -43.41 32.03
CA ALA A 63 47.32 -44.57 32.14
C ALA A 63 46.21 -44.61 31.09
N LYS A 64 46.50 -45.30 29.98
CA LYS A 64 45.56 -46.06 29.10
C LYS A 64 44.42 -45.33 28.36
N MET A 65 44.65 -45.19 27.05
CA MET A 65 43.76 -45.64 25.95
C MET A 65 42.33 -45.07 25.82
N LYS A 66 42.10 -44.38 24.70
CA LYS A 66 41.41 -44.99 23.55
C LYS A 66 41.72 -44.27 22.23
N ASN A 67 41.57 -44.99 21.13
CA ASN A 67 41.82 -44.48 19.78
C ASN A 67 40.70 -43.52 19.35
N PHE A 68 41.06 -42.39 18.73
CA PHE A 68 40.74 -42.16 17.31
C PHE A 68 41.50 -40.91 16.83
N ASP A 69 42.41 -41.08 15.86
CA ASP A 69 43.03 -39.96 15.15
C ASP A 69 42.41 -39.86 13.75
N LYS A 70 41.88 -38.67 13.42
CA LYS A 70 41.66 -38.23 12.05
C LYS A 70 41.50 -36.71 12.00
N ASN A 71 42.56 -36.05 11.56
CA ASN A 71 42.58 -34.63 11.20
C ASN A 71 41.33 -34.17 10.42
N GLN A 72 40.58 -33.23 11.00
CA GLN A 72 39.96 -32.14 10.24
C GLN A 72 40.21 -30.84 10.99
N GLY A 73 40.84 -29.88 10.31
CA GLY A 73 41.23 -28.61 10.91
C GLY A 73 40.00 -27.79 11.33
N PHE A 74 40.04 -27.21 12.53
CA PHE A 74 38.97 -26.36 13.05
C PHE A 74 38.96 -25.00 12.33
N VAL A 75 38.42 -24.97 11.11
CA VAL A 75 38.26 -23.75 10.31
C VAL A 75 37.23 -22.85 11.00
N ARG A 76 37.73 -21.94 11.84
CA ARG A 76 36.96 -20.76 12.26
C ARG A 76 36.65 -19.95 11.02
N ARG A 77 35.45 -20.12 10.47
CA ARG A 77 34.82 -19.11 9.61
C ARG A 77 34.61 -17.86 10.45
N PHE A 78 35.62 -17.00 10.49
CA PHE A 78 35.40 -15.58 10.76
C PHE A 78 34.49 -15.07 9.66
N SER A 79 33.22 -14.82 9.98
CA SER A 79 32.38 -14.00 9.12
C SER A 79 32.97 -12.60 9.14
N SER A 80 33.50 -12.15 7.99
CA SER A 80 34.01 -10.79 7.81
C SER A 80 32.90 -9.79 7.48
N GLU A 81 31.64 -10.23 7.42
CA GLU A 81 30.51 -9.33 7.28
C GLU A 81 30.18 -8.66 8.62
N ALA A 82 30.09 -7.33 8.61
CA ALA A 82 29.61 -6.57 9.75
C ALA A 82 28.22 -7.06 10.20
N GLN A 83 28.05 -7.22 11.50
CA GLN A 83 26.77 -7.52 12.12
C GLN A 83 25.81 -6.35 11.83
N ARG A 84 24.52 -6.64 11.53
CA ARG A 84 23.51 -5.58 11.43
C ARG A 84 23.37 -4.93 12.81
N GLU A 85 23.24 -3.60 12.86
CA GLU A 85 22.74 -2.94 14.06
C GLU A 85 21.29 -3.38 14.31
N SER A 86 20.90 -3.52 15.58
CA SER A 86 19.54 -3.98 15.91
C SER A 86 18.89 -3.17 17.01
N ILE A 87 17.65 -2.76 16.78
CA ILE A 87 16.80 -2.02 17.71
C ILE A 87 15.65 -2.93 18.13
N GLU A 88 15.31 -2.93 19.42
CA GLU A 88 14.26 -3.81 19.99
C GLU A 88 13.00 -3.01 20.31
N TYR A 89 11.85 -3.57 19.94
CA TYR A 89 10.50 -3.04 20.20
C TYR A 89 9.57 -4.15 20.70
N ASP A 90 8.48 -3.77 21.35
CA ASP A 90 7.38 -4.69 21.65
C ASP A 90 6.59 -5.04 20.39
N VAL A 91 6.31 -4.05 19.53
CA VAL A 91 5.59 -4.26 18.26
C VAL A 91 6.26 -3.55 17.09
N VAL A 92 6.52 -4.31 16.03
CA VAL A 92 7.02 -3.81 14.74
C VAL A 92 5.92 -3.95 13.69
N ILE A 93 5.60 -2.86 13.00
CA ILE A 93 4.52 -2.77 12.01
C ILE A 93 5.11 -2.40 10.65
N VAL A 94 4.82 -3.20 9.62
CA VAL A 94 5.38 -3.03 8.27
C VAL A 94 4.36 -2.38 7.34
N GLY A 95 4.51 -1.09 7.06
CA GLY A 95 3.70 -0.28 6.15
C GLY A 95 2.83 0.74 6.89
N ALA A 96 3.06 2.03 6.67
CA ALA A 96 2.27 3.13 7.24
C ALA A 96 0.98 3.39 6.43
N GLY A 97 0.31 2.32 6.01
CA GLY A 97 -1.03 2.39 5.42
C GLY A 97 -2.13 2.44 6.49
N PRO A 98 -3.41 2.59 6.07
CA PRO A 98 -4.54 2.69 7.01
C PRO A 98 -4.62 1.55 8.04
N ALA A 99 -4.26 0.31 7.65
CA ALA A 99 -4.22 -0.81 8.60
C ALA A 99 -3.09 -0.69 9.63
N GLY A 100 -1.88 -0.33 9.20
CA GLY A 100 -0.71 -0.22 10.06
C GLY A 100 -0.84 0.92 11.07
N LEU A 101 -1.26 2.10 10.60
CA LEU A 101 -1.51 3.26 11.47
C LEU A 101 -2.69 3.02 12.42
N SER A 102 -3.79 2.40 11.97
CA SER A 102 -4.88 2.01 12.89
C SER A 102 -4.46 0.98 13.93
N ALA A 103 -3.55 0.06 13.61
CA ALA A 103 -2.98 -0.85 14.59
C ALA A 103 -2.10 -0.11 15.60
N ALA A 104 -1.22 0.79 15.14
CA ALA A 104 -0.31 1.54 16.00
C ALA A 104 -1.05 2.48 16.97
N ILE A 105 -2.01 3.26 16.45
CA ILE A 105 -2.88 4.14 17.26
C ILE A 105 -3.65 3.32 18.29
N ARG A 106 -4.34 2.25 17.87
CA ARG A 106 -5.16 1.45 18.79
C ARG A 106 -4.30 0.78 19.87
N LEU A 107 -3.09 0.37 19.53
CA LEU A 107 -2.16 -0.22 20.49
C LEU A 107 -1.71 0.78 21.56
N LYS A 108 -1.32 2.01 21.19
CA LYS A 108 -0.92 3.04 22.18
C LYS A 108 -2.11 3.64 22.94
N GLN A 109 -3.32 3.63 22.37
CA GLN A 109 -4.56 3.87 23.12
C GLN A 109 -4.73 2.84 24.25
N LEU A 110 -4.65 1.54 23.95
CA LEU A 110 -4.74 0.47 24.96
C LEU A 110 -3.62 0.57 26.01
N CYS A 111 -2.42 0.99 25.62
CA CYS A 111 -1.31 1.27 26.54
C CYS A 111 -1.72 2.36 27.56
N SER A 112 -2.23 3.49 27.06
CA SER A 112 -2.72 4.61 27.88
C SER A 112 -3.92 4.21 28.77
N GLU A 113 -4.89 3.48 28.21
CA GLU A 113 -6.07 2.97 28.95
C GLU A 113 -5.70 2.04 30.12
N LYS A 114 -4.53 1.39 30.07
CA LYS A 114 -4.11 0.37 31.04
C LYS A 114 -2.90 0.76 31.90
N GLY A 115 -2.34 1.96 31.71
CA GLY A 115 -1.12 2.38 32.42
C GLY A 115 0.09 1.50 32.08
N VAL A 116 0.15 1.00 30.85
CA VAL A 116 1.26 0.21 30.32
C VAL A 116 2.01 1.07 29.31
N ASP A 117 3.33 0.98 29.26
CA ASP A 117 4.07 1.43 28.07
C ASP A 117 4.51 0.21 27.24
N LEU A 118 4.40 0.35 25.93
CA LEU A 118 4.91 -0.58 24.92
C LEU A 118 5.57 0.25 23.82
N SER A 119 6.72 -0.21 23.37
CA SER A 119 7.49 0.37 22.28
C SER A 119 6.93 -0.08 20.92
N VAL A 120 6.59 0.86 20.03
CA VAL A 120 5.86 0.59 18.80
C VAL A 120 6.50 1.33 17.62
N CYS A 121 7.03 0.55 16.68
CA CYS A 121 7.69 1.04 15.46
C CYS A 121 6.84 0.75 14.22
N VAL A 122 6.66 1.75 13.35
CA VAL A 122 6.06 1.60 12.02
C VAL A 122 7.10 1.94 10.95
N VAL A 123 7.47 0.99 10.09
CA VAL A 123 8.32 1.27 8.92
C VAL A 123 7.49 1.53 7.66
N GLU A 124 7.90 2.49 6.83
CA GLU A 124 7.29 2.78 5.53
C GLU A 124 8.35 2.95 4.44
N LYS A 125 8.12 2.34 3.27
CA LYS A 125 9.02 2.42 2.12
C LYS A 125 8.97 3.79 1.43
N GLY A 126 7.84 4.50 1.52
CA GLY A 126 7.68 5.85 0.99
C GLY A 126 8.61 6.82 1.70
N PRO A 127 9.23 7.80 0.99
CA PRO A 127 10.13 8.79 1.61
C PRO A 127 9.43 9.66 2.67
N GLU A 128 8.10 9.71 2.62
CA GLU A 128 7.21 10.22 3.66
C GLU A 128 5.99 9.27 3.80
N VAL A 129 5.30 9.36 4.93
CA VAL A 129 3.99 8.73 5.11
C VAL A 129 3.03 9.20 4.02
N GLY A 130 2.23 8.30 3.46
CA GLY A 130 1.26 8.63 2.41
C GLY A 130 1.80 8.66 0.97
N ALA A 131 3.11 8.75 0.73
CA ALA A 131 3.67 8.84 -0.63
C ALA A 131 3.23 7.70 -1.57
N HIS A 132 3.27 6.45 -1.10
CA HIS A 132 2.86 5.26 -1.87
C HIS A 132 1.36 4.95 -1.82
N ILE A 133 0.53 5.83 -1.24
CA ILE A 133 -0.90 5.57 -1.04
C ILE A 133 -1.71 6.03 -2.25
N LEU A 134 -2.18 5.06 -3.03
CA LEU A 134 -3.06 5.30 -4.18
C LEU A 134 -4.45 4.69 -3.95
N SER A 135 -5.48 5.52 -4.11
CA SER A 135 -6.88 5.13 -4.15
C SER A 135 -7.71 6.22 -4.84
N GLY A 136 -8.83 5.86 -5.46
CA GLY A 136 -9.87 6.83 -5.82
C GLY A 136 -10.60 7.36 -4.57
N ASN A 137 -10.88 6.46 -3.63
CA ASN A 137 -11.47 6.64 -2.30
C ASN A 137 -12.79 7.44 -2.20
N VAL A 138 -13.90 6.68 -2.20
CA VAL A 138 -15.11 7.06 -1.45
C VAL A 138 -14.99 6.44 -0.05
N PHE A 139 -14.57 7.25 0.91
CA PHE A 139 -14.25 6.87 2.28
C PHE A 139 -15.49 6.58 3.11
N GLU A 140 -15.44 5.49 3.87
CA GLU A 140 -16.51 5.07 4.78
C GLU A 140 -16.05 5.25 6.23
N PRO A 141 -16.59 6.23 6.97
CA PRO A 141 -15.93 6.74 8.17
C PRO A 141 -16.00 5.80 9.37
N ARG A 142 -16.85 4.76 9.34
CA ARG A 142 -17.11 3.85 10.46
C ARG A 142 -15.88 3.42 11.26
N ALA A 143 -14.81 2.99 10.59
CA ALA A 143 -13.61 2.51 11.27
C ALA A 143 -12.71 3.63 11.84
N LEU A 144 -12.90 4.87 11.36
CA LEU A 144 -12.31 6.07 11.95
C LEU A 144 -13.18 6.61 13.10
N ASP A 145 -14.51 6.58 12.96
CA ASP A 145 -15.45 6.89 14.06
C ASP A 145 -15.23 5.93 15.26
N GLU A 146 -14.87 4.66 15.01
CA GLU A 146 -14.49 3.67 16.04
C GLU A 146 -13.08 3.88 16.65
N LEU A 147 -12.18 4.66 16.02
CA LEU A 147 -10.75 4.76 16.39
C LEU A 147 -10.35 6.15 16.92
N LEU A 148 -10.80 7.21 16.26
CA LEU A 148 -10.55 8.61 16.58
C LEU A 148 -11.89 9.35 16.52
N PRO A 149 -12.81 9.12 17.48
CA PRO A 149 -14.21 9.58 17.37
C PRO A 149 -14.36 11.10 17.15
N ASN A 150 -13.38 11.88 17.59
CA ASN A 150 -13.35 13.34 17.51
C ASN A 150 -12.74 13.86 16.19
N TRP A 151 -12.43 13.01 15.20
CA TRP A 151 -11.73 13.39 13.95
C TRP A 151 -12.31 14.61 13.20
N LYS A 152 -13.61 14.86 13.37
CA LYS A 152 -14.35 16.00 12.79
C LYS A 152 -13.96 17.35 13.38
N GLU A 153 -13.39 17.36 14.58
CA GLU A 153 -12.94 18.53 15.34
C GLU A 153 -11.42 18.74 15.19
N GLU A 154 -10.70 17.71 14.72
CA GLU A 154 -9.22 17.64 14.65
C GLU A 154 -8.66 17.93 13.23
N GLU A 155 -9.34 18.78 12.46
CA GLU A 155 -8.99 19.21 11.09
C GLU A 155 -8.66 18.06 10.09
N ALA A 156 -9.21 16.86 10.30
CA ALA A 156 -8.97 15.72 9.42
C ALA A 156 -9.38 16.03 7.96
N PRO A 157 -8.61 15.59 6.93
CA PRO A 157 -8.80 15.99 5.53
C PRO A 157 -9.95 15.24 4.82
N ILE A 158 -11.14 15.29 5.42
CA ILE A 158 -12.36 14.54 5.09
C ILE A 158 -13.52 15.53 4.87
N ASN A 159 -13.30 16.51 3.98
CA ASN A 159 -14.12 17.73 3.90
C ASN A 159 -15.28 17.66 2.89
N VAL A 160 -15.32 16.65 2.01
CA VAL A 160 -16.27 16.58 0.87
C VAL A 160 -17.20 15.37 1.04
N PRO A 161 -18.41 15.53 1.61
CA PRO A 161 -19.39 14.46 1.68
C PRO A 161 -19.90 14.08 0.27
N VAL A 162 -20.26 12.82 0.08
CA VAL A 162 -20.86 12.35 -1.19
C VAL A 162 -22.23 13.01 -1.39
N SER A 163 -22.40 13.68 -2.53
CA SER A 163 -23.59 14.48 -2.87
C SER A 163 -24.53 13.78 -3.86
N SER A 164 -24.01 12.86 -4.69
CA SER A 164 -24.84 11.97 -5.52
C SER A 164 -24.03 10.77 -6.03
N ASP A 165 -24.61 9.57 -6.01
CA ASP A 165 -24.06 8.38 -6.67
C ASP A 165 -24.72 8.14 -8.04
N LYS A 166 -23.92 7.73 -9.04
CA LYS A 166 -24.39 7.33 -10.37
C LYS A 166 -23.67 6.07 -10.84
N PHE A 167 -24.41 5.17 -11.49
CA PHE A 167 -23.88 3.96 -12.09
C PHE A 167 -24.31 3.84 -13.55
N TRP A 168 -23.35 3.82 -14.49
CA TRP A 168 -23.63 3.80 -15.92
C TRP A 168 -23.08 2.55 -16.62
N PHE A 169 -23.86 1.98 -17.53
CA PHE A 169 -23.36 1.07 -18.55
C PHE A 169 -22.95 1.86 -19.79
N LEU A 170 -21.71 1.69 -20.25
CA LEU A 170 -21.20 2.36 -21.45
C LEU A 170 -21.20 1.41 -22.64
N THR A 171 -21.75 1.86 -23.76
CA THR A 171 -21.31 1.42 -25.08
C THR A 171 -20.23 2.37 -25.58
N LYS A 172 -19.73 2.16 -26.81
CA LYS A 172 -18.71 3.03 -27.41
C LYS A 172 -19.14 4.51 -27.50
N ASP A 173 -20.42 4.76 -27.75
CA ASP A 173 -20.94 6.07 -28.14
C ASP A 173 -22.06 6.59 -27.23
N ARG A 174 -22.47 5.83 -26.20
CA ARG A 174 -23.60 6.16 -25.30
C ARG A 174 -23.39 5.64 -23.87
N ALA A 175 -23.80 6.46 -22.89
CA ALA A 175 -23.99 6.04 -21.50
C ALA A 175 -25.46 5.76 -21.20
N PHE A 176 -25.75 4.64 -20.53
CA PHE A 176 -27.08 4.26 -20.05
C PHE A 176 -27.06 4.22 -18.53
N SER A 177 -27.98 4.95 -17.88
CA SER A 177 -28.06 4.92 -16.41
C SER A 177 -28.70 3.63 -15.92
N LEU A 178 -28.00 2.94 -15.02
CA LEU A 178 -28.52 1.78 -14.30
C LEU A 178 -28.98 2.19 -12.89
N PRO A 179 -29.80 1.37 -12.21
CA PRO A 179 -30.00 1.49 -10.77
C PRO A 179 -28.65 1.41 -10.04
N CYS A 180 -28.40 2.36 -9.14
CA CYS A 180 -27.15 2.36 -8.37
C CYS A 180 -27.13 1.19 -7.38
N PRO A 181 -26.10 0.32 -7.38
CA PRO A 181 -25.97 -0.74 -6.37
C PRO A 181 -25.36 -0.19 -5.08
N PHE A 182 -24.58 0.88 -5.16
CA PHE A 182 -23.90 1.54 -4.04
C PHE A 182 -24.88 2.31 -3.15
N ASP A 183 -24.55 2.40 -1.87
CA ASP A 183 -25.10 3.39 -0.94
C ASP A 183 -23.91 4.12 -0.33
N ASN A 184 -23.75 5.41 -0.65
CA ASN A 184 -22.69 6.24 -0.08
C ASN A 184 -23.20 7.39 0.80
N LYS A 185 -24.42 7.26 1.35
CA LYS A 185 -24.92 8.21 2.35
C LYS A 185 -24.01 8.22 3.58
N GLY A 186 -23.50 9.40 3.95
CA GLY A 186 -22.58 9.58 5.08
C GLY A 186 -21.10 9.28 4.78
N ASN A 187 -20.77 8.97 3.52
CA ASN A 187 -19.40 8.77 3.06
C ASN A 187 -18.82 10.04 2.42
N TYR A 188 -17.51 10.05 2.18
CA TYR A 188 -16.77 11.24 1.74
C TYR A 188 -15.86 10.94 0.54
N VAL A 189 -15.67 11.90 -0.36
CA VAL A 189 -14.66 11.83 -1.42
C VAL A 189 -13.37 12.45 -0.89
N ILE A 190 -12.29 11.66 -0.73
CA ILE A 190 -11.06 12.13 -0.07
C ILE A 190 -9.79 11.80 -0.86
N SER A 191 -8.69 12.47 -0.53
CA SER A 191 -7.36 11.97 -0.85
C SER A 191 -6.87 11.04 0.26
N LEU A 192 -6.81 9.73 -0.01
CA LEU A 192 -6.40 8.74 0.99
C LEU A 192 -4.95 8.97 1.47
N SER A 193 -4.06 9.50 0.62
CA SER A 193 -2.69 9.84 1.04
C SER A 193 -2.65 10.99 2.06
N GLN A 194 -3.55 11.97 1.95
CA GLN A 194 -3.67 13.04 2.94
C GLN A 194 -4.25 12.54 4.26
N LEU A 195 -5.27 11.67 4.22
CA LEU A 195 -5.77 11.01 5.43
C LEU A 195 -4.69 10.17 6.10
N VAL A 196 -3.88 9.44 5.33
CA VAL A 196 -2.78 8.65 5.87
C VAL A 196 -1.67 9.51 6.46
N ARG A 197 -1.33 10.68 5.87
CA ARG A 197 -0.41 11.66 6.51
C ARG A 197 -0.96 12.15 7.85
N TRP A 198 -2.23 12.56 7.91
CA TRP A 198 -2.88 13.00 9.16
C TRP A 198 -2.93 11.87 10.20
N MET A 199 -3.22 10.63 9.80
CA MET A 199 -3.13 9.45 10.68
C MET A 199 -1.70 9.15 11.15
N GLY A 200 -0.68 9.54 10.38
CA GLY A 200 0.73 9.46 10.79
C GLY A 200 1.00 10.38 11.98
N ILE A 201 0.67 11.67 11.82
CA ILE A 201 0.76 12.68 12.88
C ILE A 201 -0.01 12.23 14.13
N LYS A 202 -1.24 11.71 13.97
CA LYS A 202 -2.03 11.16 15.09
C LYS A 202 -1.35 9.97 15.78
N ALA A 203 -0.64 9.11 15.06
CA ALA A 203 0.11 8.02 15.67
C ALA A 203 1.36 8.53 16.42
N GLU A 204 2.07 9.52 15.88
CA GLU A 204 3.20 10.19 16.54
C GLU A 204 2.76 10.92 17.83
N GLU A 205 1.59 11.57 17.83
CA GLU A 205 0.94 12.14 19.02
C GLU A 205 0.68 11.09 20.12
N PHE A 206 0.40 9.84 19.76
CA PHE A 206 0.27 8.71 20.69
C PHE A 206 1.62 8.04 21.05
N GLY A 207 2.76 8.59 20.63
CA GLY A 207 4.08 8.05 20.91
C GLY A 207 4.40 6.77 20.14
N VAL A 208 3.94 6.67 18.90
CA VAL A 208 4.41 5.68 17.91
C VAL A 208 5.62 6.25 17.18
N GLU A 209 6.67 5.46 17.03
CA GLU A 209 7.82 5.83 16.20
C GLU A 209 7.57 5.44 14.74
N ILE A 210 7.64 6.39 13.81
CA ILE A 210 7.44 6.14 12.38
C ILE A 210 8.74 6.39 11.62
N TYR A 211 9.14 5.40 10.82
CA TYR A 211 10.37 5.38 10.04
C TYR A 211 10.04 5.33 8.54
N PRO A 212 9.73 6.48 7.90
CA PRO A 212 9.59 6.57 6.45
C PRO A 212 10.96 6.49 5.75
N GLY A 213 10.96 6.06 4.49
CA GLY A 213 12.16 5.78 3.68
C GLY A 213 12.78 4.39 3.91
N PHE A 214 12.33 3.63 4.91
CA PHE A 214 12.90 2.34 5.29
C PHE A 214 12.05 1.17 4.76
N ALA A 215 12.57 0.44 3.77
CA ALA A 215 11.90 -0.74 3.24
C ALA A 215 12.26 -1.99 4.07
N ALA A 216 11.27 -2.66 4.66
CA ALA A 216 11.48 -4.01 5.18
C ALA A 216 11.71 -4.99 4.01
N SER A 217 12.87 -5.65 3.96
CA SER A 217 13.27 -6.56 2.87
C SER A 217 13.32 -8.03 3.26
N GLU A 218 13.61 -8.30 4.55
CA GLU A 218 13.71 -9.65 5.11
C GLU A 218 12.89 -9.81 6.39
N ILE A 219 12.47 -11.04 6.68
CA ILE A 219 11.86 -11.44 7.96
C ILE A 219 12.94 -12.10 8.80
N LEU A 220 13.05 -11.68 10.07
CA LEU A 220 13.95 -12.29 11.05
C LEU A 220 13.22 -13.43 11.77
N TYR A 221 13.93 -14.54 12.00
CA TYR A 221 13.39 -15.71 12.70
C TYR A 221 14.28 -16.11 13.88
N ASP A 222 13.69 -16.70 14.92
CA ASP A 222 14.42 -17.36 16.00
C ASP A 222 14.77 -18.83 15.67
N ALA A 223 15.41 -19.51 16.62
CA ALA A 223 15.75 -20.94 16.50
C ALA A 223 14.52 -21.89 16.48
N ASN A 224 13.31 -21.38 16.76
CA ASN A 224 12.05 -22.12 16.73
C ASN A 224 11.23 -21.84 15.46
N ASP A 225 11.83 -21.16 14.47
CA ASP A 225 11.19 -20.74 13.23
C ASP A 225 10.02 -19.74 13.44
N SER A 226 10.00 -19.04 14.57
CA SER A 226 9.07 -17.95 14.90
C SER A 226 9.61 -16.62 14.38
N VAL A 227 8.72 -15.74 13.91
CA VAL A 227 9.12 -14.37 13.52
C VAL A 227 9.50 -13.57 14.77
N VAL A 228 10.59 -12.81 14.68
CA VAL A 228 11.08 -11.92 15.75
C VAL A 228 11.38 -10.50 15.28
N GLY A 229 10.94 -10.13 14.06
CA GLY A 229 11.14 -8.80 13.50
C GLY A 229 11.40 -8.79 12.00
N ILE A 230 11.91 -7.67 11.51
CA ILE A 230 12.30 -7.49 10.10
C ILE A 230 13.71 -6.90 9.98
N GLY A 231 14.37 -7.14 8.85
CA GLY A 231 15.56 -6.39 8.44
C GLY A 231 15.18 -5.37 7.36
N THR A 232 15.66 -4.13 7.50
CA THR A 232 15.52 -3.11 6.45
C THR A 232 16.48 -3.36 5.30
N ASN A 233 16.27 -2.67 4.16
CA ASN A 233 17.11 -2.82 2.99
C ASN A 233 18.55 -2.35 3.24
N ASP A 234 19.51 -3.09 2.67
CA ASP A 234 20.89 -2.62 2.56
C ASP A 234 20.96 -1.41 1.60
N MET A 235 21.95 -0.55 1.82
CA MET A 235 22.22 0.68 1.08
C MET A 235 23.59 0.60 0.41
N GLY A 236 23.81 1.39 -0.64
CA GLY A 236 25.09 1.38 -1.37
C GLY A 236 25.36 0.11 -2.20
N ILE A 237 24.31 -0.55 -2.70
CA ILE A 237 24.43 -1.64 -3.67
C ILE A 237 24.43 -1.05 -5.10
N ALA A 238 25.23 -1.61 -6.00
CA ALA A 238 25.32 -1.25 -7.43
C ALA A 238 24.36 -2.07 -8.30
N LYS A 239 24.18 -1.66 -9.57
CA LYS A 239 23.17 -2.24 -10.47
C LYS A 239 23.35 -3.73 -10.75
N ASP A 240 24.60 -4.20 -10.70
CA ASP A 240 25.03 -5.59 -10.83
C ASP A 240 24.90 -6.42 -9.54
N GLY A 241 24.49 -5.79 -8.42
CA GLY A 241 24.42 -6.41 -7.10
C GLY A 241 25.72 -6.34 -6.29
N SER A 242 26.79 -5.72 -6.82
CA SER A 242 28.04 -5.51 -6.07
C SER A 242 27.86 -4.47 -4.95
N LYS A 243 28.68 -4.58 -3.90
CA LYS A 243 28.71 -3.63 -2.78
C LYS A 243 29.64 -2.46 -3.16
N LYS A 244 29.12 -1.22 -3.16
CA LYS A 244 29.92 0.00 -3.38
C LYS A 244 30.75 0.32 -2.13
N ASP A 245 31.69 1.25 -2.24
CA ASP A 245 32.43 1.79 -1.08
C ASP A 245 31.52 2.45 -0.04
N THR A 246 30.33 2.91 -0.46
CA THR A 246 29.27 3.45 0.40
C THR A 246 28.29 2.39 0.91
N PHE A 247 28.67 1.10 0.90
CA PHE A 247 27.80 0.02 1.34
C PHE A 247 27.53 0.08 2.85
N GLN A 248 26.25 0.03 3.22
CA GLN A 248 25.79 -0.06 4.60
C GLN A 248 24.70 -1.12 4.70
N ARG A 249 24.74 -1.95 5.74
CA ARG A 249 23.69 -2.94 5.97
C ARG A 249 22.45 -2.28 6.54
N GLY A 250 21.28 -2.75 6.15
CA GLY A 250 20.02 -2.39 6.79
C GLY A 250 19.96 -2.87 8.25
N VAL A 251 19.16 -2.17 9.04
CA VAL A 251 18.96 -2.35 10.49
C VAL A 251 17.98 -3.50 10.76
N GLU A 252 18.24 -4.29 11.81
CA GLU A 252 17.28 -5.25 12.35
C GLU A 252 16.32 -4.55 13.31
N LEU A 253 15.03 -4.54 12.99
CA LEU A 253 13.98 -4.05 13.89
C LEU A 253 13.29 -5.26 14.50
N LYS A 254 13.67 -5.59 15.73
CA LYS A 254 13.20 -6.77 16.46
C LYS A 254 11.91 -6.44 17.19
N GLY A 255 10.93 -7.32 17.08
CA GLY A 255 9.58 -7.13 17.62
C GLY A 255 9.08 -8.38 18.32
N ARG A 256 8.59 -8.24 19.56
CA ARG A 256 7.88 -9.33 20.27
C ARG A 256 6.60 -9.75 19.52
N VAL A 257 5.97 -8.84 18.79
CA VAL A 257 4.97 -9.10 17.75
C VAL A 257 5.31 -8.32 16.48
N THR A 258 5.20 -8.96 15.31
CA THR A 258 5.33 -8.31 14.00
C THR A 258 4.00 -8.28 13.25
N LEU A 259 3.53 -7.10 12.83
CA LEU A 259 2.29 -6.93 12.06
C LEU A 259 2.60 -6.51 10.61
N LEU A 260 2.19 -7.32 9.62
CA LEU A 260 2.43 -7.04 8.21
C LEU A 260 1.24 -6.30 7.57
N ALA A 261 1.46 -5.04 7.19
CA ALA A 261 0.46 -4.10 6.68
C ALA A 261 0.80 -3.51 5.28
N GLU A 262 1.74 -4.14 4.55
CA GLU A 262 2.24 -3.76 3.21
C GLU A 262 1.14 -3.44 2.15
N GLY A 263 -0.08 -3.94 2.38
CA GLY A 263 -1.22 -3.79 1.50
C GLY A 263 -1.30 -4.88 0.44
N CYS A 264 -2.07 -4.63 -0.61
CA CYS A 264 -2.28 -5.59 -1.69
C CYS A 264 -0.94 -6.10 -2.25
N ARG A 265 -0.81 -7.44 -2.37
CA ARG A 265 0.38 -8.13 -2.90
C ARG A 265 1.67 -7.88 -2.10
N GLY A 266 1.55 -7.68 -0.78
CA GLY A 266 2.69 -7.55 0.15
C GLY A 266 3.77 -8.61 -0.05
N SER A 267 5.02 -8.16 -0.19
CA SER A 267 6.19 -8.97 -0.55
C SER A 267 6.65 -9.91 0.57
N LEU A 268 6.57 -9.46 1.83
CA LEU A 268 6.85 -10.27 3.01
C LEU A 268 5.62 -11.07 3.40
N SER A 269 4.43 -10.50 3.20
CA SER A 269 3.13 -11.13 3.45
C SER A 269 2.97 -12.41 2.61
N GLU A 270 3.21 -12.38 1.30
CA GLU A 270 3.15 -13.59 0.45
C GLU A 270 4.26 -14.60 0.80
N LYS A 271 5.47 -14.15 1.23
CA LYS A 271 6.52 -15.06 1.77
C LYS A 271 6.00 -15.82 3.01
N LEU A 272 5.35 -15.14 3.95
CA LEU A 272 4.81 -15.76 5.18
C LEU A 272 3.56 -16.60 4.93
N ILE A 273 2.67 -16.17 4.03
CA ILE A 273 1.50 -16.96 3.58
C ILE A 273 1.98 -18.32 3.06
N LYS A 274 3.05 -18.34 2.26
CA LYS A 274 3.66 -19.57 1.74
C LYS A 274 4.39 -20.36 2.83
N LYS A 275 5.28 -19.74 3.63
CA LYS A 275 6.07 -20.45 4.67
C LYS A 275 5.18 -21.15 5.69
N TYR A 276 4.16 -20.46 6.20
CA TYR A 276 3.29 -20.99 7.25
C TYR A 276 2.00 -21.66 6.73
N LYS A 277 1.82 -21.82 5.42
CA LYS A 277 0.63 -22.44 4.79
C LYS A 277 -0.68 -21.80 5.23
N LEU A 278 -0.74 -20.47 5.17
CA LEU A 278 -1.81 -19.67 5.76
C LEU A 278 -3.12 -19.75 4.97
N ARG A 279 -3.08 -19.96 3.65
CA ARG A 279 -4.30 -20.18 2.84
C ARG A 279 -4.93 -21.52 3.20
N GLU A 280 -4.12 -22.58 3.30
CA GLU A 280 -4.55 -23.92 3.65
C GLU A 280 -5.16 -23.97 5.06
N LYS A 281 -4.52 -23.32 6.05
CA LYS A 281 -5.06 -23.16 7.42
C LYS A 281 -6.37 -22.37 7.49
N GLY A 282 -6.59 -21.43 6.56
CA GLY A 282 -7.84 -20.67 6.45
C GLY A 282 -8.92 -21.35 5.61
N HIS A 283 -8.61 -22.50 4.98
CA HIS A 283 -9.39 -23.11 3.90
C HIS A 283 -9.67 -22.14 2.73
N ALA A 284 -8.75 -21.20 2.50
CA ALA A 284 -8.85 -20.13 1.53
C ALA A 284 -8.48 -20.57 0.12
N GLN A 285 -9.13 -19.97 -0.87
CA GLN A 285 -8.75 -20.06 -2.28
C GLN A 285 -7.53 -19.15 -2.56
N HIS A 286 -7.04 -19.16 -3.79
CA HIS A 286 -6.08 -18.15 -4.25
C HIS A 286 -6.73 -16.75 -4.16
N GLN A 287 -5.90 -15.72 -3.96
CA GLN A 287 -6.34 -14.34 -4.06
C GLN A 287 -6.35 -13.94 -5.54
N THR A 288 -7.46 -13.36 -6.01
CA THR A 288 -7.57 -12.70 -7.32
C THR A 288 -7.36 -11.20 -7.15
N TYR A 289 -6.95 -10.52 -8.22
CA TYR A 289 -6.48 -9.14 -8.18
C TYR A 289 -6.94 -8.34 -9.40
N ALA A 290 -7.02 -7.02 -9.25
CA ALA A 290 -7.14 -6.07 -10.37
C ALA A 290 -6.04 -5.01 -10.32
N LEU A 291 -5.71 -4.44 -11.48
CA LEU A 291 -4.92 -3.22 -11.60
C LEU A 291 -5.87 -2.01 -11.66
N GLY A 292 -5.77 -1.11 -10.68
CA GLY A 292 -6.41 0.19 -10.72
C GLY A 292 -5.42 1.25 -11.21
N ILE A 293 -5.78 1.97 -12.27
CA ILE A 293 -5.05 3.12 -12.80
C ILE A 293 -5.85 4.39 -12.48
N LYS A 294 -5.17 5.45 -12.04
CA LYS A 294 -5.77 6.72 -11.60
C LYS A 294 -5.03 7.92 -12.21
N GLU A 295 -5.80 8.95 -12.54
CA GLU A 295 -5.32 10.32 -12.68
C GLU A 295 -6.09 11.25 -11.72
N VAL A 296 -5.46 12.35 -11.31
CA VAL A 296 -6.12 13.50 -10.71
C VAL A 296 -6.06 14.64 -11.71
N TRP A 297 -7.23 15.15 -12.09
CA TRP A 297 -7.39 16.28 -13.00
C TRP A 297 -7.85 17.52 -12.25
N GLU A 298 -7.32 18.70 -12.56
CA GLU A 298 -8.07 19.94 -12.38
C GLU A 298 -8.99 20.14 -13.59
N ILE A 299 -10.23 20.57 -13.36
CA ILE A 299 -11.21 20.85 -14.42
C ILE A 299 -11.81 22.26 -14.28
N ASP A 300 -12.48 22.71 -15.34
CA ASP A 300 -13.25 23.95 -15.32
C ASP A 300 -14.31 23.97 -14.21
N GLU A 301 -14.42 25.11 -13.53
CA GLU A 301 -15.23 25.30 -12.33
C GLU A 301 -16.74 25.12 -12.61
N SER A 302 -17.22 25.52 -13.79
CA SER A 302 -18.63 25.36 -14.17
C SER A 302 -19.04 23.89 -14.34
N LYS A 303 -18.06 23.00 -14.54
CA LYS A 303 -18.24 21.56 -14.69
C LYS A 303 -18.08 20.80 -13.37
N HIS A 304 -17.49 21.41 -12.35
CA HIS A 304 -17.17 20.76 -11.07
C HIS A 304 -18.39 20.68 -10.14
N LYS A 305 -18.54 19.53 -9.46
CA LYS A 305 -19.72 19.19 -8.63
C LYS A 305 -19.26 18.42 -7.39
N PRO A 306 -18.76 19.10 -6.34
CA PRO A 306 -18.14 18.45 -5.18
C PRO A 306 -18.96 17.29 -4.62
N GLY A 307 -18.30 16.16 -4.35
CA GLY A 307 -18.94 14.97 -3.80
C GLY A 307 -19.74 14.14 -4.80
N ALA A 308 -19.85 14.54 -6.07
CA ALA A 308 -20.50 13.70 -7.07
C ALA A 308 -19.62 12.48 -7.41
N VAL A 309 -20.23 11.31 -7.35
CA VAL A 309 -19.61 9.99 -7.54
C VAL A 309 -20.24 9.34 -8.78
N LEU A 310 -19.40 8.91 -9.71
CA LEU A 310 -19.77 8.12 -10.87
C LEU A 310 -18.92 6.85 -10.95
N HIS A 311 -19.58 5.73 -11.20
CA HIS A 311 -18.98 4.45 -11.57
C HIS A 311 -19.50 4.01 -12.93
N THR A 312 -18.67 3.37 -13.76
CA THR A 312 -19.12 2.82 -15.04
C THR A 312 -18.63 1.40 -15.30
N ILE A 313 -19.37 0.65 -16.11
CA ILE A 313 -19.02 -0.69 -16.61
C ILE A 313 -19.29 -0.79 -18.11
N GLY A 314 -18.75 -1.83 -18.77
CA GLY A 314 -18.84 -2.01 -20.21
C GLY A 314 -17.65 -1.34 -20.92
N TRP A 315 -17.94 -0.52 -21.94
CA TRP A 315 -16.90 0.14 -22.73
C TRP A 315 -15.94 0.96 -21.84
N PRO A 316 -14.62 0.87 -22.04
CA PRO A 316 -13.93 0.38 -23.24
C PRO A 316 -13.58 -1.11 -23.26
N LEU A 317 -13.84 -1.83 -22.17
CA LEU A 317 -13.57 -3.27 -22.02
C LEU A 317 -14.56 -4.13 -22.80
N ASP A 318 -14.19 -5.40 -23.03
CA ASP A 318 -15.06 -6.40 -23.66
C ASP A 318 -16.01 -7.06 -22.62
N GLN A 319 -16.93 -7.92 -23.08
CA GLN A 319 -17.90 -8.57 -22.19
C GLN A 319 -17.32 -9.72 -21.34
N LYS A 320 -16.03 -10.05 -21.48
CA LYS A 320 -15.34 -11.15 -20.79
C LYS A 320 -14.36 -10.65 -19.73
N THR A 321 -13.85 -9.43 -19.89
CA THR A 321 -12.90 -8.79 -18.97
C THR A 321 -13.65 -8.13 -17.82
N TYR A 322 -13.43 -8.57 -16.58
CA TYR A 322 -13.98 -7.86 -15.42
C TYR A 322 -13.24 -6.53 -15.20
N GLY A 323 -14.00 -5.48 -14.91
CA GLY A 323 -13.47 -4.14 -14.69
C GLY A 323 -14.54 -3.06 -14.80
N GLY A 324 -14.13 -1.82 -14.58
CA GLY A 324 -15.01 -0.66 -14.59
C GLY A 324 -14.26 0.63 -14.25
N SER A 325 -14.87 1.77 -14.53
CA SER A 325 -14.29 3.08 -14.21
C SER A 325 -14.84 3.66 -12.91
N PHE A 326 -14.09 4.61 -12.35
CA PHE A 326 -14.56 5.51 -11.33
C PHE A 326 -14.21 6.96 -11.68
N LEU A 327 -15.06 7.89 -11.24
CA LEU A 327 -14.88 9.33 -11.42
C LEU A 327 -15.54 10.04 -10.23
N TYR A 328 -14.72 10.63 -9.36
CA TYR A 328 -15.18 11.31 -8.14
C TYR A 328 -14.74 12.77 -8.13
N HIS A 329 -15.68 13.69 -7.88
CA HIS A 329 -15.38 15.11 -7.69
C HIS A 329 -14.88 15.36 -6.27
N MET A 330 -13.59 15.72 -6.16
CA MET A 330 -12.90 16.03 -4.91
C MET A 330 -13.12 17.51 -4.53
N LYS A 331 -12.30 18.05 -3.62
CA LYS A 331 -12.23 19.50 -3.37
C LYS A 331 -11.46 20.23 -4.48
N ASP A 332 -11.34 21.56 -4.36
CA ASP A 332 -10.42 22.41 -5.13
C ASP A 332 -10.47 22.22 -6.66
N ARG A 333 -11.69 22.08 -7.22
CA ARG A 333 -11.96 21.79 -8.65
C ARG A 333 -11.35 20.46 -9.18
N GLN A 334 -10.84 19.60 -8.29
CA GLN A 334 -10.20 18.35 -8.69
C GLN A 334 -11.20 17.22 -8.95
N VAL A 335 -10.87 16.34 -9.89
CA VAL A 335 -11.57 15.08 -10.17
C VAL A 335 -10.56 13.93 -10.14
N SER A 336 -10.86 12.92 -9.33
CA SER A 336 -10.14 11.64 -9.29
C SER A 336 -10.83 10.67 -10.25
N ILE A 337 -10.21 10.41 -11.39
CA ILE A 337 -10.71 9.52 -12.45
C ILE A 337 -9.81 8.29 -12.60
N GLY A 338 -10.36 7.14 -12.95
CA GLY A 338 -9.58 5.92 -13.13
C GLY A 338 -10.34 4.75 -13.75
N LEU A 339 -9.59 3.72 -14.13
CA LEU A 339 -10.10 2.44 -14.63
C LEU A 339 -9.50 1.31 -13.79
N VAL A 340 -10.32 0.32 -13.46
CA VAL A 340 -9.94 -0.93 -12.82
C VAL A 340 -10.12 -2.07 -13.82
N VAL A 341 -9.10 -2.91 -13.98
CA VAL A 341 -9.11 -4.09 -14.86
C VAL A 341 -8.61 -5.31 -14.09
N ALA A 342 -9.40 -6.38 -14.03
CA ALA A 342 -9.04 -7.62 -13.37
C ALA A 342 -7.87 -8.32 -14.07
N LEU A 343 -6.91 -8.84 -13.30
CA LEU A 343 -5.69 -9.45 -13.83
C LEU A 343 -5.90 -10.86 -14.40
N ASN A 344 -7.11 -11.40 -14.32
CA ASN A 344 -7.48 -12.65 -14.99
C ASN A 344 -7.89 -12.46 -16.47
N TYR A 345 -7.55 -11.33 -17.10
CA TYR A 345 -7.90 -11.07 -18.51
C TYR A 345 -7.29 -12.12 -19.46
N HIS A 346 -8.12 -12.59 -20.40
CA HIS A 346 -7.76 -13.70 -21.27
C HIS A 346 -6.89 -13.30 -22.48
N ASN A 347 -6.98 -12.05 -22.94
CA ASN A 347 -6.27 -11.57 -24.14
C ASN A 347 -4.90 -10.95 -23.79
N PRO A 348 -3.75 -11.52 -24.22
CA PRO A 348 -2.43 -10.97 -23.92
C PRO A 348 -2.13 -9.62 -24.59
N TYR A 349 -2.94 -9.19 -25.57
CA TYR A 349 -2.83 -7.87 -26.20
C TYR A 349 -3.65 -6.78 -25.48
N LEU A 350 -4.35 -7.11 -24.39
CA LEU A 350 -5.07 -6.11 -23.59
C LEU A 350 -4.07 -5.31 -22.75
N ASN A 351 -4.03 -3.99 -22.96
CA ASN A 351 -3.22 -3.08 -22.17
C ASN A 351 -4.12 -2.20 -21.29
N PRO A 352 -4.17 -2.42 -19.95
CA PRO A 352 -5.03 -1.65 -19.05
C PRO A 352 -4.76 -0.14 -19.06
N TYR A 353 -3.53 0.30 -19.36
CA TYR A 353 -3.19 1.72 -19.50
C TYR A 353 -3.87 2.31 -20.74
N GLU A 354 -3.72 1.67 -21.90
CA GLU A 354 -4.35 2.14 -23.13
C GLU A 354 -5.87 2.05 -23.09
N GLU A 355 -6.43 1.05 -22.41
CA GLU A 355 -7.87 1.00 -22.10
C GLU A 355 -8.30 2.21 -21.24
N PHE A 356 -7.50 2.63 -20.26
CA PHE A 356 -7.77 3.84 -19.48
C PHE A 356 -7.62 5.14 -20.30
N GLN A 357 -6.59 5.25 -21.16
CA GLN A 357 -6.44 6.39 -22.07
C GLN A 357 -7.63 6.47 -23.04
N LYS A 358 -8.06 5.34 -23.61
CA LYS A 358 -9.25 5.16 -24.47
C LYS A 358 -10.55 5.50 -23.74
N PHE A 359 -10.73 5.11 -22.47
CA PHE A 359 -11.91 5.44 -21.67
C PHE A 359 -12.20 6.96 -21.63
N LYS A 360 -11.17 7.78 -21.44
CA LYS A 360 -11.31 9.26 -21.33
C LYS A 360 -11.88 9.92 -22.59
N HIS A 361 -11.78 9.27 -23.75
CA HIS A 361 -12.39 9.72 -25.02
C HIS A 361 -13.90 9.44 -25.14
N HIS A 362 -14.52 8.71 -24.21
CA HIS A 362 -15.96 8.40 -24.28
C HIS A 362 -16.81 9.69 -24.31
N PRO A 363 -17.85 9.81 -25.19
CA PRO A 363 -18.62 11.06 -25.34
C PRO A 363 -19.31 11.58 -24.06
N ALA A 364 -19.60 10.73 -23.08
CA ALA A 364 -20.15 11.15 -21.79
C ALA A 364 -19.09 11.50 -20.71
N ILE A 365 -17.79 11.34 -21.01
CA ILE A 365 -16.67 11.59 -20.10
C ILE A 365 -15.81 12.75 -20.61
N ARG A 366 -15.43 12.74 -21.89
CA ARG A 366 -14.61 13.78 -22.54
C ARG A 366 -15.04 15.22 -22.21
N PRO A 367 -16.34 15.61 -22.26
CA PRO A 367 -16.75 17.00 -22.02
C PRO A 367 -16.41 17.53 -20.62
N LEU A 368 -16.23 16.65 -19.63
CA LEU A 368 -15.79 17.03 -18.29
C LEU A 368 -14.32 17.44 -18.28
N LEU A 369 -13.48 16.66 -18.95
CA LEU A 369 -12.02 16.80 -18.98
C LEU A 369 -11.54 17.89 -19.96
N GLU A 370 -12.42 18.33 -20.87
CA GLU A 370 -12.10 19.28 -21.94
C GLU A 370 -11.73 20.66 -21.36
N GLY A 371 -10.48 21.08 -21.57
CA GLY A 371 -9.88 22.27 -20.93
C GLY A 371 -9.28 22.02 -19.53
N GLY A 372 -9.36 20.80 -19.00
CA GLY A 372 -8.71 20.40 -17.75
C GLY A 372 -7.24 20.02 -17.91
N THR A 373 -6.55 19.82 -16.79
CA THR A 373 -5.12 19.45 -16.75
C THR A 373 -4.86 18.31 -15.76
N VAL A 374 -4.05 17.32 -16.15
CA VAL A 374 -3.62 16.23 -15.25
C VAL A 374 -2.57 16.74 -14.27
N ILE A 375 -2.89 16.71 -12.97
CA ILE A 375 -2.00 17.07 -11.87
C ILE A 375 -1.13 15.86 -11.46
N GLN A 376 -1.74 14.68 -11.37
CA GLN A 376 -1.11 13.45 -10.87
C GLN A 376 -1.57 12.23 -11.65
N TYR A 377 -0.70 11.23 -11.72
CA TYR A 377 -0.95 9.89 -12.25
C TYR A 377 -0.54 8.82 -11.23
N GLY A 378 -1.06 7.60 -11.36
CA GLY A 378 -0.44 6.41 -10.79
C GLY A 378 -1.25 5.14 -11.01
N ALA A 379 -0.67 3.99 -10.64
CA ALA A 379 -1.35 2.70 -10.65
C ALA A 379 -1.06 1.88 -9.40
N ARG A 380 -2.01 1.06 -8.95
CA ARG A 380 -1.85 0.14 -7.81
C ARG A 380 -2.75 -1.08 -8.00
N THR A 381 -2.27 -2.25 -7.62
CA THR A 381 -3.09 -3.47 -7.55
C THR A 381 -4.02 -3.45 -6.34
N LEU A 382 -5.21 -4.03 -6.48
CA LEU A 382 -6.18 -4.25 -5.40
C LEU A 382 -6.66 -5.71 -5.38
N ASN A 383 -7.10 -6.18 -4.22
CA ASN A 383 -7.62 -7.53 -4.01
C ASN A 383 -9.06 -7.65 -4.53
N GLU A 384 -9.42 -8.78 -5.16
CA GLU A 384 -10.77 -9.08 -5.63
C GLU A 384 -11.33 -10.42 -5.10
N GLY A 385 -10.52 -11.22 -4.41
CA GLY A 385 -10.91 -12.56 -3.97
C GLY A 385 -11.96 -12.60 -2.85
N GLY A 386 -12.18 -11.47 -2.16
CA GLY A 386 -13.16 -11.36 -1.08
C GLY A 386 -12.96 -12.39 0.04
N ILE A 387 -14.06 -12.77 0.71
CA ILE A 387 -14.04 -13.68 1.87
C ILE A 387 -13.49 -15.08 1.54
N GLN A 388 -13.67 -15.55 0.30
CA GLN A 388 -13.17 -16.85 -0.16
C GLN A 388 -11.63 -16.95 -0.18
N SER A 389 -10.93 -15.82 -0.19
CA SER A 389 -9.48 -15.74 -0.38
C SER A 389 -8.73 -15.17 0.82
N ILE A 390 -9.42 -14.97 1.97
CA ILE A 390 -8.81 -14.54 3.23
C ILE A 390 -8.02 -15.73 3.83
N PRO A 391 -6.69 -15.66 3.96
CA PRO A 391 -5.90 -16.68 4.64
C PRO A 391 -6.12 -16.60 6.17
N TYR A 392 -5.77 -17.66 6.90
CA TYR A 392 -5.62 -17.58 8.35
C TYR A 392 -4.51 -16.57 8.68
N PRO A 393 -4.79 -15.41 9.31
CA PRO A 393 -3.87 -14.27 9.25
C PRO A 393 -2.75 -14.32 10.29
N VAL A 394 -2.81 -15.23 11.26
CA VAL A 394 -1.86 -15.32 12.39
C VAL A 394 -0.76 -16.35 12.09
N PHE A 395 0.48 -15.98 12.42
CA PHE A 395 1.66 -16.84 12.38
C PHE A 395 2.44 -16.75 13.69
N SER A 396 3.50 -17.54 13.85
CA SER A 396 4.31 -17.49 15.09
C SER A 396 5.08 -16.17 15.13
N GLY A 397 4.85 -15.37 16.17
CA GLY A 397 5.42 -14.02 16.32
C GLY A 397 4.71 -12.89 15.57
N GLY A 398 3.53 -13.11 14.97
CA GLY A 398 2.87 -12.02 14.25
C GLY A 398 1.55 -12.31 13.52
N ALA A 399 1.06 -11.30 12.80
CA ALA A 399 -0.16 -11.39 12.00
C ALA A 399 -0.11 -10.52 10.73
N ILE A 400 -0.93 -10.88 9.74
CA ILE A 400 -1.12 -10.15 8.48
C ILE A 400 -2.43 -9.36 8.54
N ILE A 401 -2.40 -8.06 8.22
CA ILE A 401 -3.55 -7.15 8.35
C ILE A 401 -3.89 -6.42 7.05
N GLY A 402 -5.10 -5.84 6.98
CA GLY A 402 -5.55 -5.04 5.85
C GLY A 402 -5.58 -5.76 4.50
N CYS A 403 -5.21 -5.03 3.43
CA CYS A 403 -5.17 -5.58 2.08
C CYS A 403 -4.04 -6.62 1.85
N SER A 404 -3.12 -6.80 2.81
CA SER A 404 -2.16 -7.92 2.80
C SER A 404 -2.86 -9.27 3.04
N ALA A 405 -3.88 -9.28 3.92
CA ALA A 405 -4.77 -10.43 4.11
C ALA A 405 -5.96 -10.41 3.12
N GLY A 406 -6.33 -9.24 2.61
CA GLY A 406 -7.24 -9.08 1.47
C GLY A 406 -8.68 -8.70 1.81
N PHE A 407 -8.91 -7.94 2.89
CA PHE A 407 -10.23 -7.55 3.38
C PHE A 407 -11.02 -6.53 2.52
N LEU A 408 -10.86 -6.54 1.19
CA LEU A 408 -11.50 -5.57 0.29
C LEU A 408 -12.93 -6.01 -0.07
N ASN A 409 -13.92 -5.13 0.13
CA ASN A 409 -15.27 -5.31 -0.38
C ASN A 409 -15.35 -4.87 -1.85
N VAL A 410 -15.33 -5.85 -2.74
CA VAL A 410 -15.26 -5.66 -4.20
C VAL A 410 -16.48 -4.91 -4.76
N PRO A 411 -17.75 -5.32 -4.51
CA PRO A 411 -18.90 -4.59 -5.03
C PRO A 411 -19.14 -3.21 -4.40
N LYS A 412 -18.49 -2.86 -3.28
CA LYS A 412 -18.42 -1.46 -2.79
C LYS A 412 -17.22 -0.69 -3.34
N ILE A 413 -16.21 -1.39 -3.90
CA ILE A 413 -14.88 -0.88 -4.27
C ILE A 413 -14.21 -0.18 -3.06
N LYS A 414 -14.32 -0.79 -1.86
CA LYS A 414 -13.77 -0.26 -0.60
C LYS A 414 -13.02 -1.32 0.19
N GLY A 415 -11.79 -0.99 0.58
CA GLY A 415 -11.00 -1.77 1.54
C GLY A 415 -10.40 -0.93 2.67
N THR A 416 -10.61 0.39 2.71
CA THR A 416 -9.96 1.25 3.71
C THR A 416 -10.52 1.02 5.12
N HIS A 417 -11.85 1.02 5.27
CA HIS A 417 -12.53 0.89 6.55
C HIS A 417 -12.33 -0.51 7.17
N THR A 418 -12.48 -1.56 6.37
CA THR A 418 -12.15 -2.93 6.77
C THR A 418 -10.67 -3.10 7.10
N ALA A 419 -9.76 -2.48 6.35
CA ALA A 419 -8.34 -2.52 6.64
C ALA A 419 -7.98 -1.85 7.98
N MET A 420 -8.52 -0.65 8.24
CA MET A 420 -8.36 0.05 9.52
C MET A 420 -8.86 -0.82 10.69
N LYS A 421 -10.11 -1.31 10.63
CA LYS A 421 -10.67 -2.15 11.69
C LYS A 421 -9.91 -3.47 11.86
N SER A 422 -9.39 -4.06 10.78
CA SER A 422 -8.54 -5.26 10.87
C SER A 422 -7.22 -5.01 11.60
N GLY A 423 -6.68 -3.79 11.55
CA GLY A 423 -5.52 -3.35 12.31
C GLY A 423 -5.85 -3.15 13.80
N MET A 424 -7.00 -2.53 14.11
CA MET A 424 -7.48 -2.37 15.49
C MET A 424 -7.63 -3.71 16.21
N LEU A 425 -8.28 -4.69 15.57
CA LEU A 425 -8.49 -6.02 16.14
C LEU A 425 -7.17 -6.80 16.31
N ALA A 426 -6.19 -6.58 15.43
CA ALA A 426 -4.86 -7.16 15.56
C ALA A 426 -4.05 -6.49 16.68
N ALA A 427 -4.20 -5.18 16.90
CA ALA A 427 -3.60 -4.45 18.01
C ALA A 427 -4.19 -4.88 19.36
N GLU A 428 -5.51 -5.08 19.45
CA GLU A 428 -6.19 -5.62 20.62
C GLU A 428 -5.68 -7.04 20.96
N ALA A 429 -5.54 -7.92 19.96
CA ALA A 429 -4.96 -9.25 20.13
C ALA A 429 -3.45 -9.23 20.47
N ALA A 430 -2.68 -8.28 19.91
CA ALA A 430 -1.26 -8.11 20.21
C ALA A 430 -1.05 -7.61 21.65
N PHE A 431 -1.81 -6.60 22.09
CA PHE A 431 -1.76 -6.09 23.45
C PHE A 431 -2.06 -7.20 24.47
N GLY A 432 -3.16 -7.93 24.27
CA GLY A 432 -3.53 -9.07 25.12
C GLY A 432 -2.44 -10.15 25.15
N SER A 433 -1.77 -10.43 24.03
CA SER A 433 -0.68 -11.41 24.00
C SER A 433 0.60 -10.92 24.69
N LEU A 434 0.89 -9.62 24.64
CA LEU A 434 2.09 -9.01 25.24
C LEU A 434 1.95 -8.75 26.76
N ARG A 435 0.72 -8.61 27.27
CA ARG A 435 0.41 -8.16 28.64
C ARG A 435 -0.49 -9.07 29.46
N GLU A 436 -1.46 -9.74 28.83
CA GLU A 436 -2.46 -10.58 29.51
C GLU A 436 -2.17 -12.09 29.32
N GLY A 437 -1.16 -12.43 28.52
CA GLY A 437 -0.80 -13.82 28.20
C GLY A 437 -1.80 -14.52 27.27
N THR A 438 -2.74 -13.79 26.66
CA THR A 438 -3.72 -14.37 25.73
C THR A 438 -3.05 -14.75 24.40
N SER A 439 -3.66 -15.62 23.60
CA SER A 439 -3.07 -16.01 22.32
C SER A 439 -3.42 -15.01 21.23
N LEU A 440 -2.43 -14.51 20.48
CA LEU A 440 -2.61 -13.70 19.26
C LEU A 440 -3.58 -14.34 18.23
N LYS A 441 -3.80 -15.66 18.32
CA LYS A 441 -4.83 -16.41 17.58
C LYS A 441 -6.25 -15.85 17.76
N SER A 442 -6.54 -15.17 18.88
CA SER A 442 -7.81 -14.49 19.15
C SER A 442 -8.17 -13.46 18.08
N TYR A 443 -7.18 -12.93 17.34
CA TYR A 443 -7.41 -12.10 16.16
C TYR A 443 -8.29 -12.80 15.12
N TRP A 444 -8.13 -14.11 14.90
CA TRP A 444 -8.95 -14.86 13.94
C TRP A 444 -10.39 -15.06 14.41
N GLU A 445 -10.65 -15.03 15.71
CA GLU A 445 -12.00 -15.19 16.27
C GLU A 445 -12.71 -13.83 16.29
N THR A 446 -12.06 -12.80 16.81
CA THR A 446 -12.56 -11.41 16.81
C THR A 446 -12.74 -10.85 15.39
N LEU A 447 -11.89 -11.19 14.43
CA LEU A 447 -12.08 -10.84 13.02
C LEU A 447 -13.36 -11.47 12.46
N ARG A 448 -13.63 -12.74 12.75
CA ARG A 448 -14.81 -13.48 12.24
C ARG A 448 -16.12 -13.10 12.94
N SER A 449 -16.07 -12.58 14.16
CA SER A 449 -17.22 -11.99 14.85
C SER A 449 -17.37 -10.48 14.61
N SER A 450 -16.45 -9.85 13.87
CA SER A 450 -16.53 -8.44 13.51
C SER A 450 -17.40 -8.21 12.27
N TRP A 451 -17.90 -6.97 12.15
CA TRP A 451 -18.66 -6.51 11.00
C TRP A 451 -17.91 -6.61 9.66
N ILE A 452 -16.57 -6.74 9.66
CA ILE A 452 -15.78 -7.03 8.45
C ILE A 452 -16.25 -8.35 7.83
N TRP A 453 -16.45 -9.38 8.67
CA TRP A 453 -16.81 -10.71 8.20
C TRP A 453 -18.22 -10.73 7.63
N ASP A 454 -19.18 -10.10 8.31
CA ASP A 454 -20.56 -9.93 7.81
C ASP A 454 -20.62 -9.18 6.48
N GLU A 455 -19.84 -8.10 6.35
CA GLU A 455 -19.79 -7.28 5.15
C GLU A 455 -19.20 -8.05 3.96
N LEU A 456 -18.07 -8.73 4.15
CA LEU A 456 -17.42 -9.51 3.09
C LEU A 456 -18.21 -10.79 2.77
N HIS A 457 -18.93 -11.36 3.73
CA HIS A 457 -19.82 -12.51 3.51
C HIS A 457 -21.04 -12.12 2.67
N GLN A 458 -21.62 -10.93 2.87
CA GLN A 458 -22.70 -10.41 2.01
C GLN A 458 -22.21 -10.10 0.58
N ALA A 459 -20.95 -9.72 0.42
CA ALA A 459 -20.33 -9.40 -0.88
C ALA A 459 -19.79 -10.63 -1.67
N ARG A 460 -19.73 -11.81 -1.05
CA ARG A 460 -18.92 -12.96 -1.52
C ARG A 460 -19.20 -13.45 -2.94
N ASN A 461 -20.46 -13.44 -3.39
CA ASN A 461 -20.84 -14.03 -4.67
C ASN A 461 -20.68 -13.07 -5.87
N TYR A 462 -20.38 -11.79 -5.66
CA TYR A 462 -20.31 -10.80 -6.74
C TYR A 462 -19.14 -11.05 -7.69
N ARG A 463 -17.88 -11.03 -7.20
CA ARG A 463 -16.70 -11.20 -8.08
C ARG A 463 -16.66 -12.55 -8.81
N PRO A 464 -16.96 -13.71 -8.19
CA PRO A 464 -17.06 -14.99 -8.88
C PRO A 464 -18.13 -15.04 -9.98
N ALA A 465 -19.22 -14.28 -9.85
CA ALA A 465 -20.27 -14.27 -10.87
C ALA A 465 -19.81 -13.69 -12.21
N PHE A 466 -18.77 -12.83 -12.21
CA PHE A 466 -18.20 -12.27 -13.42
C PHE A 466 -17.23 -13.22 -14.16
N GLU A 467 -16.87 -14.37 -13.59
CA GLU A 467 -16.17 -15.44 -14.33
C GLU A 467 -17.02 -15.98 -15.50
N TYR A 468 -18.35 -15.83 -15.40
CA TYR A 468 -19.31 -16.15 -16.46
C TYR A 468 -19.54 -14.98 -17.46
N GLY A 469 -18.74 -13.91 -17.36
CA GLY A 469 -18.86 -12.70 -18.17
C GLY A 469 -19.80 -11.64 -17.58
N VAL A 470 -19.79 -10.45 -18.20
CA VAL A 470 -20.44 -9.24 -17.66
C VAL A 470 -21.96 -9.38 -17.51
N ILE A 471 -22.66 -10.02 -18.45
CA ILE A 471 -24.13 -10.12 -18.41
C ILE A 471 -24.62 -11.07 -17.29
N PRO A 472 -24.13 -12.33 -17.17
CA PRO A 472 -24.46 -13.18 -16.02
C PRO A 472 -23.98 -12.60 -14.69
N GLY A 473 -22.79 -11.98 -14.66
CA GLY A 473 -22.25 -11.32 -13.48
C GLY A 473 -23.15 -10.21 -12.95
N MET A 474 -23.68 -9.34 -13.83
CA MET A 474 -24.68 -8.34 -13.46
C MET A 474 -25.99 -8.97 -12.96
N ALA A 475 -26.50 -10.02 -13.63
CA ALA A 475 -27.76 -10.66 -13.25
C ALA A 475 -27.70 -11.30 -11.85
N ILE A 476 -26.61 -12.01 -11.55
CA ILE A 476 -26.36 -12.61 -10.23
C ILE A 476 -26.11 -11.51 -9.19
N SER A 477 -25.36 -10.45 -9.52
CA SER A 477 -25.15 -9.31 -8.62
C SER A 477 -26.46 -8.60 -8.26
N ALA A 478 -27.39 -8.46 -9.21
CA ALA A 478 -28.71 -7.88 -8.96
C ALA A 478 -29.59 -8.80 -8.09
N LEU A 479 -29.56 -10.11 -8.32
CA LEU A 479 -30.22 -11.12 -7.48
C LEU A 479 -29.70 -11.05 -6.03
N GLU A 480 -28.37 -10.99 -5.85
CA GLU A 480 -27.73 -10.89 -4.54
C GLU A 480 -27.99 -9.53 -3.85
N ARG A 481 -28.07 -8.42 -4.60
CA ARG A 481 -28.32 -7.09 -4.02
C ARG A 481 -29.77 -6.87 -3.62
N TYR A 482 -30.71 -7.12 -4.52
CA TYR A 482 -32.09 -6.66 -4.37
C TYR A 482 -33.03 -7.73 -3.79
N ILE A 483 -32.78 -9.02 -4.06
CA ILE A 483 -33.66 -10.12 -3.65
C ILE A 483 -33.06 -10.88 -2.46
N LEU A 484 -31.89 -11.51 -2.63
CA LEU A 484 -31.27 -12.36 -1.59
C LEU A 484 -30.59 -11.56 -0.48
N LYS A 485 -30.17 -10.31 -0.75
CA LYS A 485 -29.48 -9.41 0.19
C LYS A 485 -28.25 -10.08 0.83
N GLY A 486 -27.46 -10.78 0.01
CA GLY A 486 -26.28 -11.56 0.42
C GLY A 486 -26.59 -12.87 1.18
N ARG A 487 -27.86 -13.22 1.40
CA ARG A 487 -28.31 -14.43 2.13
C ARG A 487 -28.48 -15.66 1.24
N SER A 488 -27.80 -15.71 0.09
CA SER A 488 -27.74 -16.93 -0.74
C SER A 488 -27.30 -18.14 0.10
N PRO A 489 -27.87 -19.35 -0.11
CA PRO A 489 -27.47 -20.56 0.61
C PRO A 489 -26.15 -21.17 0.12
N PHE A 490 -25.54 -20.62 -0.94
CA PHE A 490 -24.28 -21.10 -1.51
C PHE A 490 -23.21 -20.00 -1.57
N THR A 491 -21.95 -20.42 -1.78
CA THR A 491 -20.80 -19.54 -2.00
C THR A 491 -20.12 -19.97 -3.30
N LEU A 492 -20.07 -19.07 -4.27
CA LEU A 492 -19.39 -19.30 -5.54
C LEU A 492 -17.86 -19.33 -5.32
N LYS A 493 -17.17 -20.12 -6.15
CA LYS A 493 -15.70 -20.24 -6.16
C LYS A 493 -15.11 -19.40 -7.29
N HIS A 494 -13.87 -18.96 -7.13
CA HIS A 494 -13.10 -18.34 -8.21
C HIS A 494 -12.72 -19.38 -9.26
N GLY A 495 -12.40 -18.94 -10.47
CA GLY A 495 -11.94 -19.78 -11.57
C GLY A 495 -10.49 -20.21 -11.41
N LYS A 496 -9.65 -19.79 -12.34
CA LYS A 496 -8.19 -19.97 -12.26
C LYS A 496 -7.53 -18.80 -11.52
N PRO A 497 -6.36 -18.99 -10.89
CA PRO A 497 -5.50 -17.88 -10.48
C PRO A 497 -5.21 -16.96 -11.66
N ASP A 498 -5.21 -15.64 -11.46
CA ASP A 498 -5.04 -14.62 -12.51
C ASP A 498 -3.91 -14.94 -13.52
N HIS A 499 -2.74 -15.36 -13.01
CA HIS A 499 -1.55 -15.69 -13.79
C HIS A 499 -1.64 -16.98 -14.65
N GLU A 500 -2.73 -17.75 -14.55
CA GLU A 500 -3.03 -18.93 -15.38
C GLU A 500 -4.18 -18.69 -16.38
N SER A 501 -4.73 -17.46 -16.40
CA SER A 501 -5.94 -17.11 -17.15
C SER A 501 -5.65 -16.52 -18.54
N THR A 502 -4.48 -15.91 -18.75
CA THR A 502 -4.10 -15.37 -20.06
C THR A 502 -3.84 -16.50 -21.08
N ASN A 503 -4.49 -16.42 -22.24
CA ASN A 503 -4.35 -17.41 -23.31
C ASN A 503 -3.11 -17.14 -24.18
N ALA A 504 -2.68 -18.16 -24.92
CA ALA A 504 -1.63 -18.03 -25.93
C ALA A 504 -2.02 -17.00 -27.02
N ALA A 505 -1.09 -16.10 -27.36
CA ALA A 505 -1.32 -14.97 -28.26
C ALA A 505 -1.90 -15.34 -29.64
N ARG A 506 -1.58 -16.54 -30.17
CA ARG A 506 -2.15 -17.07 -31.43
C ARG A 506 -3.67 -17.31 -31.42
N LEU A 507 -4.32 -17.21 -30.26
CA LEU A 507 -5.77 -17.36 -30.08
C LEU A 507 -6.52 -16.02 -30.05
N HIS A 508 -5.80 -14.90 -30.20
CA HIS A 508 -6.32 -13.55 -30.14
C HIS A 508 -5.79 -12.68 -31.29
N SER A 509 -6.56 -11.66 -31.66
CA SER A 509 -6.06 -10.58 -32.51
C SER A 509 -5.40 -9.49 -31.65
N PRO A 510 -4.31 -8.84 -32.13
CA PRO A 510 -3.81 -7.60 -31.56
C PRO A 510 -4.89 -6.53 -31.46
N ILE A 511 -4.81 -5.67 -30.43
CA ILE A 511 -5.72 -4.55 -30.25
C ILE A 511 -5.04 -3.27 -30.75
N GLU A 512 -5.63 -2.63 -31.76
CA GLU A 512 -5.17 -1.33 -32.26
C GLU A 512 -5.61 -0.21 -31.31
N TYR A 513 -4.70 0.22 -30.45
CA TYR A 513 -4.87 1.41 -29.64
C TYR A 513 -4.52 2.68 -30.44
N ARG A 514 -5.29 3.76 -30.22
CA ARG A 514 -5.03 5.05 -30.85
C ARG A 514 -3.83 5.70 -30.18
N LYS A 515 -2.97 6.34 -30.97
CA LYS A 515 -1.91 7.21 -30.43
C LYS A 515 -2.51 8.27 -29.48
N PRO A 516 -1.82 8.63 -28.39
CA PRO A 516 -2.27 9.68 -27.49
C PRO A 516 -2.37 11.03 -28.22
N ASP A 517 -3.31 11.87 -27.80
CA ASP A 517 -3.55 13.19 -28.41
C ASP A 517 -2.89 14.35 -27.63
N GLY A 518 -2.32 14.06 -26.45
CA GLY A 518 -1.71 15.06 -25.58
C GLY A 518 -2.72 15.95 -24.84
N VAL A 519 -4.02 15.68 -24.97
CA VAL A 519 -5.11 16.50 -24.41
C VAL A 519 -5.98 15.67 -23.47
N PHE A 520 -6.50 14.53 -23.94
CA PHE A 520 -7.29 13.58 -23.16
C PHE A 520 -6.50 12.30 -22.87
N SER A 521 -5.68 11.85 -23.83
CA SER A 521 -4.81 10.69 -23.72
C SER A 521 -3.33 11.07 -23.79
N PHE A 522 -2.52 10.40 -22.98
CA PHE A 522 -1.08 10.64 -22.86
C PHE A 522 -0.30 9.35 -23.12
N ASP A 523 0.99 9.49 -23.42
CA ASP A 523 1.96 8.41 -23.45
C ASP A 523 2.44 8.03 -22.03
N VAL A 524 2.97 6.81 -21.90
CA VAL A 524 3.45 6.28 -20.62
C VAL A 524 4.54 7.16 -19.97
N PRO A 525 5.60 7.62 -20.68
CA PRO A 525 6.57 8.58 -20.13
C PRO A 525 5.93 9.86 -19.55
N THR A 526 5.02 10.51 -20.29
CA THR A 526 4.28 11.69 -19.81
C THR A 526 3.43 11.40 -18.57
N SER A 527 2.83 10.20 -18.48
CA SER A 527 2.16 9.75 -17.25
C SER A 527 3.14 9.48 -16.11
N LEU A 528 4.31 8.88 -16.38
CA LEU A 528 5.32 8.58 -15.36
C LEU A 528 5.98 9.85 -14.79
N HIS A 529 6.17 10.91 -15.58
CA HIS A 529 6.58 12.22 -15.06
C HIS A 529 5.55 12.83 -14.08
N ARG A 530 4.28 12.40 -14.15
CA ARG A 530 3.20 12.80 -13.22
C ARG A 530 3.03 11.81 -12.06
N PHE A 531 3.90 10.80 -11.93
CA PHE A 531 3.94 9.85 -10.82
C PHE A 531 4.84 10.39 -9.70
N VAL A 532 4.40 10.25 -8.44
CA VAL A 532 5.04 10.95 -7.29
C VAL A 532 6.31 10.22 -6.77
N ASN A 533 6.74 9.14 -7.43
CA ASN A 533 7.96 8.41 -7.06
C ASN A 533 9.17 8.83 -7.90
N ILE A 534 10.11 9.56 -7.28
CA ILE A 534 11.50 9.58 -7.74
C ILE A 534 12.17 8.32 -7.19
N HIS A 535 12.66 7.45 -8.08
CA HIS A 535 13.52 6.32 -7.69
C HIS A 535 14.99 6.69 -7.92
N PHE A 536 15.82 6.54 -6.88
CA PHE A 536 17.27 6.59 -7.03
C PHE A 536 17.81 5.32 -7.70
N ASP A 537 18.98 5.45 -8.32
CA ASP A 537 19.50 4.53 -9.34
C ASP A 537 20.15 3.25 -8.74
N TYR A 538 19.29 2.40 -8.17
CA TYR A 538 19.64 1.13 -7.50
C TYR A 538 19.54 -0.10 -8.43
N SER A 539 19.89 -1.28 -7.90
CA SER A 539 19.68 -2.57 -8.56
C SER A 539 18.19 -2.87 -8.82
N VAL A 540 17.94 -3.64 -9.89
CA VAL A 540 16.58 -3.95 -10.37
C VAL A 540 15.83 -4.80 -9.33
N GLN A 541 14.76 -4.23 -8.75
CA GLN A 541 13.93 -4.91 -7.73
C GLN A 541 13.00 -6.00 -8.31
N LEU A 542 13.01 -6.21 -9.63
CA LEU A 542 12.28 -7.28 -10.32
C LEU A 542 13.20 -8.49 -10.53
N SER A 543 13.12 -9.47 -9.64
CA SER A 543 13.88 -10.72 -9.72
C SER A 543 13.22 -11.75 -10.66
N PHE A 544 13.96 -12.21 -11.68
CA PHE A 544 13.52 -13.28 -12.59
C PHE A 544 14.16 -14.63 -12.20
N ASN A 545 13.36 -15.71 -12.18
CA ASN A 545 13.81 -17.05 -11.76
C ASN A 545 14.20 -17.97 -12.94
N PHE A 546 14.55 -17.42 -14.11
CA PHE A 546 14.75 -18.20 -15.34
C PHE A 546 16.23 -18.29 -15.76
N CYS A 547 16.73 -19.53 -15.84
CA CYS A 547 18.05 -19.93 -16.34
C CYS A 547 18.15 -19.87 -17.90
N TRP A 548 17.39 -18.97 -18.54
CA TRP A 548 17.05 -19.03 -19.97
C TRP A 548 17.04 -17.65 -20.67
N VAL A 549 17.70 -16.65 -20.09
CA VAL A 549 17.89 -15.31 -20.70
C VAL A 549 19.39 -15.13 -20.93
N ASP A 550 19.87 -15.49 -22.12
CA ASP A 550 21.31 -15.41 -22.47
C ASP A 550 21.83 -13.96 -22.52
N SER A 551 20.95 -12.98 -22.77
CA SER A 551 21.30 -11.55 -22.79
C SER A 551 20.08 -10.66 -22.56
N LEU A 552 20.19 -9.68 -21.64
CA LEU A 552 19.22 -8.61 -21.48
C LEU A 552 19.65 -7.40 -22.33
N VAL A 553 18.99 -7.17 -23.46
CA VAL A 553 19.24 -5.98 -24.30
C VAL A 553 18.38 -4.84 -23.80
N VAL A 554 18.96 -3.96 -22.99
CA VAL A 554 18.34 -2.68 -22.60
C VAL A 554 18.58 -1.68 -23.73
N PHE A 555 17.54 -1.36 -24.49
CA PHE A 555 17.59 -0.24 -25.43
C PHE A 555 17.47 1.08 -24.67
N GLN A 556 18.50 1.91 -24.76
CA GLN A 556 18.49 3.29 -24.28
C GLN A 556 18.38 4.22 -25.49
N ASP A 557 17.14 4.61 -25.83
CA ASP A 557 16.90 5.55 -26.93
C ASP A 557 17.45 6.93 -26.57
N GLY A 558 18.23 7.52 -27.48
CA GLY A 558 19.18 8.61 -27.18
C GLY A 558 18.60 10.01 -26.98
N TYR A 559 17.39 10.15 -26.44
CA TYR A 559 16.74 11.44 -26.14
C TYR A 559 16.16 11.45 -24.73
N HIS A 560 16.41 12.53 -23.98
CA HIS A 560 16.12 12.66 -22.55
C HIS A 560 14.68 12.28 -22.17
N GLY A 561 14.52 11.12 -21.52
CA GLY A 561 13.24 10.58 -21.08
C GLY A 561 13.33 9.09 -20.78
N ASP A 562 14.00 8.71 -19.69
CA ASP A 562 14.34 7.32 -19.37
C ASP A 562 13.12 6.41 -19.16
N ALA A 563 12.75 5.67 -20.21
CA ALA A 563 11.79 4.58 -20.17
C ALA A 563 12.49 3.25 -20.46
N ILE A 564 12.47 2.31 -19.50
CA ILE A 564 13.11 1.00 -19.67
C ILE A 564 12.21 0.11 -20.54
N ILE A 565 12.56 -0.04 -21.81
CA ILE A 565 12.00 -1.06 -22.69
C ILE A 565 12.78 -2.37 -22.47
N VAL A 566 12.07 -3.46 -22.22
CA VAL A 566 12.64 -4.81 -22.08
C VAL A 566 12.06 -5.70 -23.18
N ASP A 567 12.91 -6.14 -24.10
CA ASP A 567 12.58 -7.11 -25.14
C ASP A 567 13.19 -8.50 -24.80
N PHE A 568 12.56 -9.57 -25.29
CA PHE A 568 12.86 -10.96 -24.89
C PHE A 568 13.15 -11.85 -26.11
N SER A 569 14.41 -11.93 -26.52
CA SER A 569 14.87 -12.92 -27.50
C SER A 569 15.03 -14.31 -26.85
N LEU A 570 14.11 -15.23 -27.13
CA LEU A 570 14.19 -16.62 -26.67
C LEU A 570 15.16 -17.45 -27.54
N SER A 571 16.16 -18.09 -26.92
CA SER A 571 17.08 -19.03 -27.55
C SER A 571 16.46 -20.42 -27.72
N THR A 572 16.77 -21.13 -28.81
CA THR A 572 16.06 -22.36 -29.21
C THR A 572 16.61 -23.68 -28.67
N PHE A 573 17.64 -23.68 -27.81
CA PHE A 573 18.29 -24.91 -27.32
C PHE A 573 18.58 -24.91 -25.81
N PRO A 574 18.35 -26.02 -25.07
CA PRO A 574 18.64 -26.10 -23.64
C PRO A 574 20.14 -26.15 -23.33
N ARG A 575 20.53 -25.52 -22.21
CA ARG A 575 21.75 -25.83 -21.45
C ARG A 575 21.39 -26.24 -20.02
N PRO A 576 22.08 -27.22 -19.40
CA PRO A 576 21.81 -27.61 -18.02
C PRO A 576 22.38 -26.59 -17.03
N CYS A 577 21.57 -26.17 -16.06
CA CYS A 577 22.00 -25.27 -14.99
C CYS A 577 22.89 -26.02 -13.98
N PRO A 578 23.98 -25.42 -13.45
CA PRO A 578 24.78 -26.01 -12.38
C PRO A 578 24.03 -25.98 -11.02
N PRO A 579 24.36 -26.86 -10.07
CA PRO A 579 23.78 -26.84 -8.74
C PRO A 579 24.25 -25.63 -7.92
N PHE A 580 23.32 -25.00 -7.20
CA PHE A 580 23.61 -23.89 -6.28
C PHE A 580 24.40 -24.32 -5.04
N LYS A 581 25.02 -23.34 -4.38
CA LYS A 581 25.83 -23.46 -3.16
C LYS A 581 25.53 -22.32 -2.21
#